data_AF-A0A178ZGU2-F1
#
_entry.id   AF-A0A178ZGU2-F1
#
_cell.length_a   1.000
_cell.length_b   1.000
_cell.length_c   1.000
_cell.angle_alpha   90.00
_cell.angle_beta   90.00
_cell.angle_gamma   90.00
#
_symmetry.space_group_name_H-M   'P 1'
#
loop_
_entity.id
_entity.type
_entity.pdbx_description
1 polymer ?
#
loop_
_entity_poly.entity_id
_entity_poly.type
_entity_poly.pdbx_seq_one_letter_code
_entity_poly.pdbx_strand_id
1 'polypeptide(L)'
;MTTPKYTNKLANTVVLVIGGTSGLGFGLAEALLEHRVAHLYISSSRQQKVDSAVARLRAAYPDSHATTTVTGLACNLGDEATLEANIQALFAQIGRKLDHVVFTAGDPLAAKPLGDVDMPFMKQAGMVRFFAPFFVAKEAVAHLTPGPASSVTLTTGSVSEKPIPNWAVVASYASGLFGMTRGLALELKPVRVNLISPGGVDTELWEASLGGDKDKVKATLEGMKAHTATGEVGQVEDVVEAFLYVLKDKNVTGTCIRSDGGVFLM
;
A
#
# COMPACT_ATOMS: atom_id res chain seq x y z
N MET A 1 -18.33 12.79 -22.52
CA MET A 1 -17.43 13.94 -22.31
C MET A 1 -16.00 13.47 -22.54
N THR A 2 -15.18 14.24 -23.26
CA THR A 2 -13.77 13.91 -23.47
C THR A 2 -13.02 13.98 -22.14
N THR A 3 -12.27 12.94 -21.80
CA THR A 3 -11.43 12.93 -20.59
C THR A 3 -10.34 14.00 -20.73
N PRO A 4 -10.20 14.94 -19.78
CA PRO A 4 -9.14 15.93 -19.83
C PRO A 4 -7.76 15.27 -19.85
N LYS A 5 -6.82 15.83 -20.64
CA LYS A 5 -5.49 15.24 -20.87
C LYS A 5 -4.64 15.06 -19.61
N TYR A 6 -4.77 15.96 -18.64
CA TYR A 6 -3.86 16.03 -17.48
C TYR A 6 -4.55 15.77 -16.14
N THR A 7 -5.77 16.28 -15.95
CA THR A 7 -6.44 16.25 -14.64
C THR A 7 -7.06 14.89 -14.33
N ASN A 8 -7.36 14.06 -15.34
CA ASN A 8 -7.91 12.73 -15.08
C ASN A 8 -7.30 11.61 -15.93
N LYS A 9 -6.01 11.33 -15.69
CA LYS A 9 -5.26 10.26 -16.37
C LYS A 9 -5.61 8.83 -15.89
N LEU A 10 -6.37 8.70 -14.80
CA LEU A 10 -6.82 7.42 -14.23
C LEU A 10 -8.29 7.11 -14.57
N ALA A 11 -8.98 8.00 -15.29
CA ALA A 11 -10.34 7.74 -15.73
C ALA A 11 -10.41 6.41 -16.50
N ASN A 12 -11.42 5.60 -16.17
CA ASN A 12 -11.69 4.31 -16.80
C ASN A 12 -10.63 3.21 -16.57
N THR A 13 -9.62 3.41 -15.71
CA THR A 13 -8.68 2.34 -15.37
C THR A 13 -9.30 1.32 -14.41
N VAL A 14 -8.70 0.13 -14.33
CA VAL A 14 -9.06 -0.93 -13.39
C VAL A 14 -7.93 -1.07 -12.35
N VAL A 15 -8.26 -0.91 -11.06
CA VAL A 15 -7.25 -0.84 -10.00
C VAL A 15 -7.55 -1.85 -8.89
N LEU A 16 -6.52 -2.58 -8.44
CA LEU A 16 -6.56 -3.41 -7.24
C LEU A 16 -5.72 -2.76 -6.13
N VAL A 17 -6.32 -2.50 -4.98
CA VAL A 17 -5.63 -2.03 -3.77
C VAL A 17 -5.67 -3.11 -2.70
N ILE A 18 -4.53 -3.76 -2.48
CA ILE A 18 -4.34 -4.77 -1.43
C ILE A 18 -3.92 -4.04 -0.16
N GLY A 19 -4.74 -4.13 0.90
CA GLY A 19 -4.68 -3.25 2.05
C GLY A 19 -5.64 -2.05 1.97
N GLY A 20 -6.67 -2.13 1.11
CA GLY A 20 -7.58 -1.02 0.80
C GLY A 20 -8.69 -0.74 1.83
N THR A 21 -8.64 -1.31 3.04
CA THR A 21 -9.74 -1.21 4.03
C THR A 21 -9.47 -0.21 5.17
N SER A 22 -8.28 0.34 5.28
CA SER A 22 -7.89 1.33 6.31
C SER A 22 -6.66 2.14 5.87
N GLY A 23 -6.37 3.23 6.56
CA GLY A 23 -5.18 4.06 6.37
C GLY A 23 -4.94 4.46 4.91
N LEU A 24 -3.68 4.40 4.48
CA LEU A 24 -3.23 4.77 3.12
C LEU A 24 -4.01 4.07 2.01
N GLY A 25 -4.32 2.78 2.17
CA GLY A 25 -5.05 2.03 1.15
C GLY A 25 -6.50 2.47 1.02
N PHE A 26 -7.14 2.84 2.13
CA PHE A 26 -8.50 3.39 2.11
C PHE A 26 -8.52 4.81 1.52
N GLY A 27 -7.60 5.68 1.93
CA GLY A 27 -7.50 7.02 1.32
C GLY A 27 -7.18 6.98 -0.17
N LEU A 28 -6.35 6.03 -0.62
CA LEU A 28 -6.14 5.82 -2.04
C LEU A 28 -7.41 5.34 -2.74
N ALA A 29 -8.18 4.44 -2.12
CA ALA A 29 -9.47 4.00 -2.65
C ALA A 29 -10.44 5.18 -2.85
N GLU A 30 -10.50 6.11 -1.89
CA GLU A 30 -11.25 7.36 -1.98
C GLU A 30 -10.80 8.21 -3.18
N ALA A 31 -9.50 8.51 -3.27
CA ALA A 31 -8.96 9.29 -4.38
C ALA A 31 -9.20 8.64 -5.76
N LEU A 32 -9.17 7.31 -5.85
CA LEU A 32 -9.46 6.58 -7.09
C LEU A 32 -10.93 6.71 -7.52
N LEU A 33 -11.87 6.83 -6.56
CA LEU A 33 -13.27 7.14 -6.86
C LEU A 33 -13.40 8.57 -7.43
N GLU A 34 -12.71 9.54 -6.84
CA GLU A 34 -12.68 10.92 -7.35
C GLU A 34 -12.08 11.01 -8.77
N HIS A 35 -11.10 10.15 -9.04
CA HIS A 35 -10.49 9.99 -10.36
C HIS A 35 -11.34 9.15 -11.35
N ARG A 36 -12.51 8.64 -10.97
CA ARG A 36 -13.45 7.93 -11.85
C ARG A 36 -12.81 6.73 -12.56
N VAL A 37 -12.05 5.93 -11.81
CA VAL A 37 -11.61 4.63 -12.30
C VAL A 37 -12.83 3.79 -12.70
N ALA A 38 -12.73 2.96 -13.74
CA ALA A 38 -13.87 2.13 -14.15
C ALA A 38 -14.22 1.09 -13.08
N HIS A 39 -13.19 0.53 -12.43
CA HIS A 39 -13.36 -0.52 -11.44
C HIS A 39 -12.28 -0.44 -10.37
N LEU A 40 -12.71 -0.35 -9.12
CA LEU A 40 -11.86 -0.41 -7.95
C LEU A 40 -12.10 -1.74 -7.22
N TYR A 41 -11.07 -2.56 -7.15
CA TYR A 41 -11.01 -3.72 -6.26
C TYR A 41 -10.25 -3.32 -4.99
N ILE A 42 -10.83 -3.57 -3.82
CA ILE A 42 -10.11 -3.46 -2.54
C ILE A 42 -10.00 -4.83 -1.88
N SER A 43 -8.86 -5.11 -1.25
CA SER A 43 -8.64 -6.37 -0.54
C SER A 43 -8.07 -6.17 0.85
N SER A 44 -8.42 -7.09 1.76
CA SER A 44 -7.94 -7.16 3.15
C SER A 44 -8.14 -8.57 3.69
N SER A 45 -7.65 -8.86 4.89
CA SER A 45 -7.58 -10.22 5.43
C SER A 45 -8.91 -10.87 5.81
N ARG A 46 -9.98 -10.08 5.97
CA ARG A 46 -11.28 -10.56 6.48
C ARG A 46 -12.44 -9.96 5.69
N GLN A 47 -13.42 -10.79 5.35
CA GLN A 47 -14.60 -10.37 4.59
C GLN A 47 -15.36 -9.24 5.29
N GLN A 48 -15.54 -9.32 6.61
CA GLN A 48 -16.21 -8.26 7.37
C GLN A 48 -15.54 -6.87 7.24
N LYS A 49 -14.20 -6.82 7.23
CA LYS A 49 -13.46 -5.55 7.04
C LYS A 49 -13.66 -5.00 5.64
N VAL A 50 -13.63 -5.90 4.66
CA VAL A 50 -13.84 -5.58 3.25
C VAL A 50 -15.25 -5.04 3.03
N ASP A 51 -16.28 -5.71 3.53
CA ASP A 51 -17.68 -5.29 3.40
C ASP A 51 -17.92 -3.92 4.04
N SER A 52 -17.36 -3.72 5.24
CA SER A 52 -17.44 -2.43 5.95
C SER A 52 -16.76 -1.30 5.16
N ALA A 53 -15.57 -1.53 4.61
CA ALA A 53 -14.87 -0.53 3.81
C ALA A 53 -15.61 -0.20 2.51
N VAL A 54 -16.16 -1.20 1.80
CA VAL A 54 -17.00 -0.97 0.62
C VAL A 54 -18.23 -0.13 0.98
N ALA A 55 -18.90 -0.44 2.09
CA ALA A 55 -20.04 0.35 2.55
C ALA A 55 -19.66 1.80 2.86
N ARG A 56 -18.54 2.03 3.54
CA ARG A 56 -18.02 3.39 3.84
C ARG A 56 -17.71 4.18 2.56
N LEU A 57 -16.98 3.60 1.62
CA LEU A 57 -16.66 4.23 0.33
C LEU A 57 -17.93 4.62 -0.43
N ARG A 58 -18.91 3.71 -0.48
CA ARG A 58 -20.19 3.94 -1.16
C ARG A 58 -21.03 5.03 -0.51
N ALA A 59 -20.96 5.17 0.81
CA ALA A 59 -21.66 6.20 1.56
C ALA A 59 -20.99 7.58 1.44
N ALA A 60 -19.66 7.63 1.43
CA ALA A 60 -18.90 8.87 1.29
C ALA A 60 -18.93 9.43 -0.14
N TYR A 61 -19.00 8.56 -1.16
CA TYR A 61 -18.99 8.94 -2.58
C TYR A 61 -20.24 8.42 -3.32
N PRO A 62 -21.46 8.90 -2.98
CA PRO A 62 -22.71 8.38 -3.56
C PRO A 62 -22.82 8.59 -5.08
N ASP A 63 -22.17 9.62 -5.64
CA ASP A 63 -22.19 9.89 -7.07
C ASP A 63 -21.20 9.01 -7.86
N SER A 64 -20.19 8.44 -7.21
CA SER A 64 -19.16 7.64 -7.90
C SER A 64 -19.71 6.30 -8.42
N HIS A 65 -20.85 5.83 -7.90
CA HIS A 65 -21.49 4.59 -8.34
C HIS A 65 -21.90 4.62 -9.81
N ALA A 66 -22.19 5.82 -10.34
CA ALA A 66 -22.50 5.97 -11.76
C ALA A 66 -21.26 5.79 -12.67
N THR A 67 -20.05 5.91 -12.12
CA THR A 67 -18.80 5.90 -12.88
C THR A 67 -17.85 4.77 -12.53
N THR A 68 -17.96 4.21 -11.33
CA THR A 68 -16.97 3.29 -10.75
C THR A 68 -17.65 2.12 -10.07
N THR A 69 -17.33 0.91 -10.52
CA THR A 69 -17.69 -0.31 -9.79
C THR A 69 -16.70 -0.54 -8.65
N VAL A 70 -17.21 -0.72 -7.42
CA VAL A 70 -16.39 -1.08 -6.24
C VAL A 70 -16.67 -2.52 -5.84
N THR A 71 -15.61 -3.35 -5.82
CA THR A 71 -15.66 -4.76 -5.41
C THR A 71 -14.67 -5.01 -4.28
N GLY A 72 -15.13 -5.66 -3.22
CA GLY A 72 -14.30 -6.06 -2.10
C GLY A 72 -13.96 -7.55 -2.15
N LEU A 73 -12.70 -7.92 -1.93
CA LEU A 73 -12.22 -9.32 -1.94
C LEU A 73 -11.38 -9.63 -0.70
N ALA A 74 -11.76 -10.65 0.08
CA ALA A 74 -10.94 -11.10 1.20
C ALA A 74 -9.72 -11.93 0.74
N CYS A 75 -8.54 -11.65 1.29
CA CYS A 75 -7.31 -12.40 1.04
C CYS A 75 -6.40 -12.36 2.28
N ASN A 76 -6.14 -13.51 2.90
CA ASN A 76 -5.23 -13.60 4.03
C ASN A 76 -3.78 -13.76 3.56
N LEU A 77 -2.92 -12.82 3.95
CA LEU A 77 -1.49 -12.77 3.59
C LEU A 77 -0.56 -13.17 4.75
N GLY A 78 -1.11 -13.49 5.92
CA GLY A 78 -0.32 -13.71 7.15
C GLY A 78 0.12 -15.15 7.38
N ASP A 79 -0.26 -16.09 6.53
CA ASP A 79 -0.02 -17.53 6.70
C ASP A 79 0.97 -18.05 5.65
N GLU A 80 2.12 -18.56 6.11
CA GLU A 80 3.21 -19.09 5.28
C GLU A 80 2.73 -20.23 4.37
N ALA A 81 1.89 -21.13 4.86
CA ALA A 81 1.47 -22.33 4.12
C ALA A 81 0.47 -22.02 3.00
N THR A 82 -0.28 -20.92 3.12
CA THR A 82 -1.37 -20.58 2.20
C THR A 82 -1.14 -19.28 1.42
N LEU A 83 -0.05 -18.54 1.68
CA LEU A 83 0.21 -17.22 1.10
C LEU A 83 0.04 -17.19 -0.42
N GLU A 84 0.78 -18.03 -1.14
CA GLU A 84 0.78 -18.01 -2.61
C GLU A 84 -0.59 -18.42 -3.17
N ALA A 85 -1.19 -19.49 -2.63
CA ALA A 85 -2.50 -19.97 -3.05
C ALA A 85 -3.61 -18.93 -2.79
N ASN A 86 -3.55 -18.19 -1.68
CA ASN A 86 -4.49 -17.13 -1.36
C ASN A 86 -4.37 -15.95 -2.33
N ILE A 87 -3.14 -15.61 -2.76
CA ILE A 87 -2.90 -14.56 -3.75
C ILE A 87 -3.42 -15.00 -5.12
N GLN A 88 -3.13 -16.23 -5.56
CA GLN A 88 -3.69 -16.79 -6.80
C GLN A 88 -5.22 -16.77 -6.79
N ALA A 89 -5.84 -17.19 -5.68
CA ALA A 89 -7.29 -17.16 -5.52
C ALA A 89 -7.89 -15.74 -5.53
N LEU A 90 -7.16 -14.75 -4.99
CA LEU A 90 -7.56 -13.34 -5.06
C LEU A 90 -7.59 -12.86 -6.52
N PHE A 91 -6.53 -13.10 -7.28
CA PHE A 91 -6.43 -12.67 -8.67
C PHE A 91 -7.38 -13.44 -9.60
N ALA A 92 -7.65 -14.74 -9.34
CA ALA A 92 -8.60 -15.53 -10.10
C ALA A 92 -10.05 -15.00 -10.02
N GLN A 93 -10.41 -14.29 -8.95
CA GLN A 93 -11.72 -13.63 -8.81
C GLN A 93 -11.85 -12.36 -9.66
N ILE A 94 -10.73 -11.86 -10.20
CA ILE A 94 -10.70 -10.66 -11.03
C ILE A 94 -10.88 -11.09 -12.49
N GLY A 95 -12.13 -11.09 -12.94
CA GLY A 95 -12.53 -11.52 -14.31
C GLY A 95 -12.11 -10.58 -15.45
N ARG A 96 -11.11 -9.71 -15.25
CA ARG A 96 -10.63 -8.74 -16.23
C ARG A 96 -9.18 -8.37 -16.01
N LYS A 97 -8.56 -7.71 -17.00
CA LYS A 97 -7.22 -7.15 -16.84
C LYS A 97 -7.24 -5.93 -15.93
N LEU A 98 -6.20 -5.82 -15.10
CA LEU A 98 -5.91 -4.69 -14.23
C LEU A 98 -4.97 -3.71 -14.94
N ASP A 99 -5.11 -2.43 -14.68
CA ASP A 99 -4.10 -1.43 -15.08
C ASP A 99 -3.12 -1.18 -13.93
N HIS A 100 -3.60 -1.18 -12.68
CA HIS A 100 -2.78 -0.90 -11.52
C HIS A 100 -3.01 -1.89 -10.38
N VAL A 101 -1.91 -2.38 -9.79
CA VAL A 101 -1.93 -3.11 -8.51
C VAL A 101 -1.15 -2.30 -7.49
N VAL A 102 -1.76 -2.01 -6.34
CA VAL A 102 -1.14 -1.26 -5.25
C VAL A 102 -1.16 -2.12 -3.99
N PHE A 103 0.01 -2.22 -3.35
CA PHE A 103 0.20 -2.96 -2.12
C PHE A 103 0.47 -2.00 -0.96
N THR A 104 -0.53 -1.80 -0.11
CA THR A 104 -0.46 -1.03 1.14
C THR A 104 -0.70 -1.91 2.37
N ALA A 105 -0.96 -3.21 2.17
CA ALA A 105 -1.24 -4.13 3.25
C ALA A 105 -0.08 -4.18 4.24
N GLY A 106 -0.43 -4.15 5.51
CA GLY A 106 0.49 -4.24 6.63
C GLY A 106 -0.19 -4.88 7.82
N ASP A 107 0.63 -5.30 8.76
CA ASP A 107 0.28 -5.83 10.06
C ASP A 107 0.77 -4.89 11.18
N PRO A 108 0.30 -5.08 12.43
CA PRO A 108 0.80 -4.32 13.56
C PRO A 108 2.33 -4.33 13.63
N LEU A 109 2.89 -3.23 14.11
CA LEU A 109 4.34 -3.04 14.14
C LEU A 109 5.02 -4.11 15.00
N ALA A 110 6.03 -4.77 14.44
CA ALA A 110 6.79 -5.82 15.09
C ALA A 110 8.15 -5.26 15.57
N ALA A 111 8.30 -5.11 16.89
CA ALA A 111 9.55 -4.67 17.53
C ALA A 111 10.00 -5.72 18.54
N LYS A 112 11.30 -6.04 18.53
CA LYS A 112 11.87 -7.04 19.45
C LYS A 112 13.35 -6.73 19.74
N PRO A 113 13.79 -6.76 21.00
CA PRO A 113 15.21 -6.64 21.34
C PRO A 113 16.03 -7.71 20.60
N LEU A 114 17.25 -7.35 20.17
CA LEU A 114 18.06 -8.24 19.33
C LEU A 114 18.30 -9.61 19.98
N GLY A 115 18.50 -9.65 21.31
CA GLY A 115 18.73 -10.90 22.04
C GLY A 115 17.53 -11.86 22.06
N ASP A 116 16.32 -11.37 21.77
CA ASP A 116 15.08 -12.15 21.79
C ASP A 116 14.59 -12.51 20.37
N VAL A 117 15.32 -12.09 19.33
CA VAL A 117 14.97 -12.39 17.93
C VAL A 117 15.21 -13.86 17.63
N ASP A 118 14.19 -14.52 17.09
CA ASP A 118 14.22 -15.91 16.64
C ASP A 118 13.64 -16.05 15.23
N MET A 119 13.89 -17.21 14.60
CA MET A 119 13.43 -17.49 13.23
C MET A 119 11.91 -17.38 13.07
N PRO A 120 11.06 -17.89 13.99
CA PRO A 120 9.62 -17.72 13.89
C PRO A 120 9.19 -16.25 13.87
N PHE A 121 9.76 -15.40 14.72
CA PHE A 121 9.48 -13.97 14.70
C PHE A 121 9.89 -13.33 13.39
N MET A 122 11.08 -13.64 12.87
CA MET A 122 11.55 -13.09 11.59
C MET A 122 10.60 -13.43 10.46
N LYS A 123 10.23 -14.71 10.31
CA LYS A 123 9.26 -15.15 9.31
C LYS A 123 7.94 -14.40 9.43
N GLN A 124 7.37 -14.36 10.63
CA GLN A 124 6.09 -13.70 10.88
C GLN A 124 6.13 -12.22 10.51
N ALA A 125 7.17 -11.49 10.92
CA ALA A 125 7.34 -10.07 10.62
C ALA A 125 7.50 -9.77 9.12
N GLY A 126 7.96 -10.77 8.33
CA GLY A 126 8.13 -10.67 6.89
C GLY A 126 6.90 -11.07 6.07
N MET A 127 5.94 -11.81 6.64
CA MET A 127 4.83 -12.42 5.87
C MET A 127 4.08 -11.41 5.03
N VAL A 128 3.48 -10.40 5.66
CA VAL A 128 2.70 -9.37 4.96
C VAL A 128 3.60 -8.32 4.31
N ARG A 129 4.74 -7.98 4.92
CA ARG A 129 5.55 -6.83 4.53
C ARG A 129 6.62 -7.11 3.48
N PHE A 130 6.98 -8.38 3.24
CA PHE A 130 8.05 -8.75 2.32
C PHE A 130 7.70 -9.92 1.42
N PHE A 131 7.23 -11.05 1.98
CA PHE A 131 6.91 -12.22 1.17
C PHE A 131 5.67 -11.97 0.31
N ALA A 132 4.58 -11.45 0.90
CA ALA A 132 3.34 -11.15 0.19
C ALA A 132 3.52 -10.20 -1.02
N PRO A 133 4.16 -9.02 -0.92
CA PRO A 133 4.30 -8.13 -2.08
C PRO A 133 5.09 -8.76 -3.23
N PHE A 134 6.05 -9.65 -2.94
CA PHE A 134 6.76 -10.40 -3.98
C PHE A 134 5.82 -11.34 -4.75
N PHE A 135 5.03 -12.15 -4.03
CA PHE A 135 4.07 -13.06 -4.65
C PHE A 135 2.92 -12.32 -5.35
N VAL A 136 2.50 -11.17 -4.83
CA VAL A 136 1.55 -10.29 -5.52
C VAL A 136 2.12 -9.81 -6.86
N ALA A 137 3.37 -9.36 -6.89
CA ALA A 137 3.99 -8.93 -8.15
C ALA A 137 4.17 -10.09 -9.13
N LYS A 138 4.56 -11.27 -8.63
CA LYS A 138 4.64 -12.52 -9.41
C LYS A 138 3.30 -12.86 -10.06
N GLU A 139 2.20 -12.79 -9.32
CA GLU A 139 0.86 -13.12 -9.85
C GLU A 139 0.33 -12.02 -10.77
N ALA A 140 0.59 -10.75 -10.44
CA ALA A 140 0.09 -9.60 -11.19
C ALA A 140 0.52 -9.60 -12.66
N VAL A 141 1.68 -10.19 -13.01
CA VAL A 141 2.18 -10.23 -14.40
C VAL A 141 1.18 -10.88 -15.36
N ALA A 142 0.43 -11.90 -14.91
CA ALA A 142 -0.55 -12.60 -15.71
C ALA A 142 -1.89 -11.83 -15.80
N HIS A 143 -2.14 -10.88 -14.91
CA HIS A 143 -3.42 -10.18 -14.77
C HIS A 143 -3.38 -8.70 -15.16
N LEU A 144 -2.20 -8.11 -15.32
CA LEU A 144 -2.06 -6.75 -15.79
C LEU A 144 -2.25 -6.64 -17.31
N THR A 145 -2.80 -5.50 -17.74
CA THR A 145 -2.74 -5.04 -19.13
C THR A 145 -1.26 -4.82 -19.47
N PRO A 146 -0.72 -5.38 -20.57
CA PRO A 146 0.66 -5.13 -20.95
C PRO A 146 0.90 -3.65 -21.31
N GLY A 147 2.04 -3.10 -20.89
CA GLY A 147 2.50 -1.78 -21.34
C GLY A 147 2.86 -0.82 -20.20
N PRO A 148 3.48 0.32 -20.54
CA PRO A 148 3.94 1.32 -19.56
C PRO A 148 2.78 2.12 -18.93
N ALA A 149 1.56 1.94 -19.42
CA ALA A 149 0.37 2.49 -18.76
C ALA A 149 0.07 1.76 -17.44
N SER A 150 0.48 0.49 -17.32
CA SER A 150 0.20 -0.35 -16.16
C SER A 150 1.31 -0.30 -15.13
N SER A 151 0.98 -0.54 -13.86
CA SER A 151 1.97 -0.54 -12.79
C SER A 151 1.65 -1.44 -11.60
N VAL A 152 2.72 -1.91 -10.95
CA VAL A 152 2.70 -2.38 -9.56
C VAL A 152 3.31 -1.29 -8.67
N THR A 153 2.65 -0.97 -7.57
CA THR A 153 3.16 -0.01 -6.57
C THR A 153 3.24 -0.68 -5.21
N LEU A 154 4.43 -0.71 -4.62
CA LEU A 154 4.70 -1.27 -3.30
C LEU A 154 4.81 -0.15 -2.27
N THR A 155 4.67 -0.50 -0.98
CA THR A 155 4.81 0.45 0.12
C THR A 155 5.88 -0.05 1.10
N THR A 156 6.80 0.84 1.48
CA THR A 156 7.78 0.63 2.56
C THR A 156 7.49 1.64 3.68
N GLY A 157 8.51 2.17 4.34
CA GLY A 157 8.44 3.35 5.20
C GLY A 157 9.83 3.88 5.51
N SER A 158 9.91 5.05 6.15
CA SER A 158 11.18 5.71 6.48
C SER A 158 12.14 4.84 7.29
N VAL A 159 11.62 3.85 8.02
CA VAL A 159 12.40 2.84 8.76
C VAL A 159 13.35 2.01 7.88
N SER A 160 13.10 1.96 6.57
CA SER A 160 14.00 1.33 5.59
C SER A 160 15.34 2.04 5.45
N GLU A 161 15.44 3.30 5.88
CA GLU A 161 16.65 4.10 5.71
C GLU A 161 17.06 4.78 7.04
N LYS A 162 16.09 5.09 7.91
CA LYS A 162 16.30 5.62 9.27
C LYS A 162 15.69 4.64 10.29
N PRO A 163 16.40 3.54 10.63
CA PRO A 163 15.85 2.49 11.48
C PRO A 163 15.68 2.94 12.93
N ILE A 164 14.75 2.28 13.64
CA ILE A 164 14.42 2.51 15.05
C ILE A 164 15.04 1.39 15.90
N PRO A 165 15.54 1.64 17.13
CA PRO A 165 15.97 0.58 18.03
C PRO A 165 14.92 -0.54 18.17
N ASN A 166 15.36 -1.79 18.24
CA ASN A 166 14.52 -3.01 18.28
C ASN A 166 13.75 -3.33 16.98
N TRP A 167 13.95 -2.59 15.89
CA TRP A 167 13.26 -2.82 14.60
C TRP A 167 14.16 -3.43 13.52
N ALA A 168 15.34 -3.98 13.86
CA ALA A 168 16.30 -4.46 12.87
C ALA A 168 15.68 -5.44 11.84
N VAL A 169 14.79 -6.34 12.27
CA VAL A 169 14.09 -7.28 11.38
C VAL A 169 13.16 -6.54 10.41
N VAL A 170 12.26 -5.70 10.91
CA VAL A 170 11.31 -4.94 10.08
C VAL A 170 12.04 -3.96 9.16
N ALA A 171 13.07 -3.28 9.65
CA ALA A 171 13.92 -2.40 8.86
C ALA A 171 14.61 -3.16 7.72
N SER A 172 15.08 -4.38 7.95
CA SER A 172 15.71 -5.22 6.93
C SER A 172 14.72 -5.56 5.80
N TYR A 173 13.50 -5.95 6.15
CA TYR A 173 12.44 -6.19 5.15
C TYR A 173 12.05 -4.92 4.40
N ALA A 174 11.86 -3.80 5.10
CA ALA A 174 11.54 -2.51 4.50
C ALA A 174 12.64 -2.04 3.52
N SER A 175 13.92 -2.26 3.87
CA SER A 175 15.08 -1.98 3.02
C SER A 175 15.15 -2.90 1.80
N GLY A 176 14.81 -4.18 1.98
CA GLY A 176 14.78 -5.16 0.89
C GLY A 176 13.81 -4.79 -0.24
N LEU A 177 12.75 -4.05 0.06
CA LEU A 177 11.78 -3.56 -0.94
C LEU A 177 12.41 -2.63 -1.99
N PHE A 178 13.53 -1.96 -1.69
CA PHE A 178 14.27 -1.16 -2.68
C PHE A 178 14.91 -2.03 -3.75
N GLY A 179 15.49 -3.17 -3.35
CA GLY A 179 16.03 -4.16 -4.27
C GLY A 179 14.91 -4.84 -5.06
N MET A 180 13.86 -5.27 -4.36
CA MET A 180 12.68 -5.91 -4.95
C MET A 180 12.05 -5.02 -6.03
N THR A 181 11.81 -3.75 -5.76
CA THR A 181 11.20 -2.80 -6.70
C THR A 181 12.02 -2.67 -7.98
N ARG A 182 13.34 -2.53 -7.87
CA ARG A 182 14.24 -2.40 -9.03
C ARG A 182 14.32 -3.70 -9.83
N GLY A 183 14.41 -4.85 -9.17
CA GLY A 183 14.41 -6.16 -9.81
C GLY A 183 13.11 -6.41 -10.59
N LEU A 184 11.97 -6.23 -9.91
CA LEU A 184 10.66 -6.40 -10.52
C LEU A 184 10.40 -5.40 -11.66
N ALA A 185 10.90 -4.16 -11.59
CA ALA A 185 10.80 -3.21 -12.70
C ALA A 185 11.51 -3.71 -13.98
N LEU A 186 12.58 -4.49 -13.85
CA LEU A 186 13.29 -5.09 -14.98
C LEU A 186 12.59 -6.35 -15.49
N GLU A 187 12.06 -7.17 -14.58
CA GLU A 187 11.40 -8.44 -14.88
C GLU A 187 10.01 -8.27 -15.47
N LEU A 188 9.24 -7.26 -15.00
CA LEU A 188 7.85 -7.02 -15.42
C LEU A 188 7.74 -6.07 -16.63
N LYS A 189 8.86 -5.60 -17.20
CA LYS A 189 8.83 -4.67 -18.33
C LYS A 189 7.96 -5.23 -19.48
N PRO A 190 7.11 -4.40 -20.12
CA PRO A 190 7.04 -2.95 -20.01
C PRO A 190 6.13 -2.41 -18.88
N VAL A 191 5.59 -3.26 -17.99
CA VAL A 191 4.87 -2.81 -16.79
C VAL A 191 5.85 -2.14 -15.82
N ARG A 192 5.40 -1.07 -15.17
CA ARG A 192 6.22 -0.28 -14.24
C ARG A 192 6.12 -0.83 -12.83
N VAL A 193 7.19 -0.72 -12.05
CA VAL A 193 7.16 -1.07 -10.62
C VAL A 193 7.79 0.05 -9.82
N ASN A 194 7.07 0.60 -8.83
CA ASN A 194 7.55 1.71 -7.99
C ASN A 194 7.30 1.44 -6.51
N LEU A 195 7.99 2.19 -5.66
CA LEU A 195 7.93 2.10 -4.21
C LEU A 195 7.53 3.44 -3.62
N ILE A 196 6.65 3.42 -2.62
CA ILE A 196 6.30 4.60 -1.82
C ILE A 196 6.88 4.43 -0.42
N SER A 197 7.62 5.43 0.05
CA SER A 197 8.24 5.48 1.37
C SER A 197 7.64 6.62 2.19
N PRO A 198 6.58 6.37 2.97
CA PRO A 198 6.04 7.34 3.89
C PRO A 198 6.94 7.55 5.13
N GLY A 199 6.83 8.74 5.72
CA GLY A 199 7.31 9.02 7.08
C GLY A 199 6.32 8.55 8.16
N GLY A 200 6.22 9.31 9.26
CA GLY A 200 5.13 9.14 10.22
C GLY A 200 3.82 9.67 9.62
N VAL A 201 2.79 8.83 9.57
CA VAL A 201 1.48 9.18 9.00
C VAL A 201 0.38 8.87 10.02
N ASP A 202 -0.54 9.79 10.26
CA ASP A 202 -1.69 9.56 11.12
C ASP A 202 -2.65 8.55 10.47
N THR A 203 -2.70 7.33 11.00
CA THR A 203 -3.51 6.22 10.46
C THR A 203 -3.92 5.27 11.59
N GLU A 204 -4.91 4.41 11.32
CA GLU A 204 -5.38 3.39 12.27
C GLU A 204 -4.31 2.32 12.58
N LEU A 205 -3.16 2.32 11.88
CA LEU A 205 -2.01 1.47 12.20
C LEU A 205 -1.50 1.71 13.63
N TRP A 206 -1.50 2.95 14.09
CA TRP A 206 -1.02 3.29 15.43
C TRP A 206 -1.93 2.74 16.52
N GLU A 207 -3.24 2.88 16.36
CA GLU A 207 -4.23 2.28 17.26
C GLU A 207 -4.06 0.75 17.30
N ALA A 208 -3.93 0.11 16.14
CA ALA A 208 -3.73 -1.34 16.06
C ALA A 208 -2.42 -1.82 16.70
N SER A 209 -1.36 -1.01 16.63
CA SER A 209 -0.03 -1.36 17.15
C SER A 209 0.13 -1.04 18.64
N LEU A 210 -0.65 -0.09 19.16
CA LEU A 210 -0.58 0.39 20.55
C LEU A 210 -1.75 -0.10 21.41
N GLY A 211 -2.45 -1.15 20.96
CA GLY A 211 -3.52 -1.80 21.73
C GLY A 211 -4.78 -0.95 21.89
N GLY A 212 -5.03 0.01 21.00
CA GLY A 212 -6.18 0.92 21.05
C GLY A 212 -6.05 2.06 22.06
N ASP A 213 -4.87 2.26 22.65
CA ASP A 213 -4.59 3.33 23.61
C ASP A 213 -4.43 4.67 22.89
N LYS A 214 -5.50 5.48 22.88
CA LYS A 214 -5.56 6.77 22.18
C LYS A 214 -4.55 7.80 22.71
N ASP A 215 -4.25 7.77 24.00
CA ASP A 215 -3.29 8.71 24.60
C ASP A 215 -1.87 8.37 24.14
N LYS A 216 -1.53 7.07 24.06
CA LYS A 216 -0.26 6.64 23.47
C LYS A 216 -0.16 6.94 21.98
N VAL A 217 -1.25 6.77 21.22
CA VAL A 217 -1.28 7.14 19.80
C VAL A 217 -0.97 8.63 19.64
N LYS A 218 -1.69 9.48 20.37
CA LYS A 218 -1.47 10.94 20.33
C LYS A 218 -0.03 11.29 20.74
N ALA A 219 0.47 10.74 21.84
CA ALA A 219 1.84 11.01 22.30
C ALA A 219 2.89 10.54 21.29
N THR A 220 2.66 9.40 20.62
CA THR A 220 3.54 8.87 19.58
C THR A 220 3.58 9.79 18.37
N LEU A 221 2.41 10.21 17.88
CA LEU A 221 2.31 11.13 16.73
C LEU A 221 2.93 12.49 17.05
N GLU A 222 2.66 13.07 18.22
CA GLU A 222 3.29 14.33 18.67
C GLU A 222 4.81 14.19 18.78
N GLY A 223 5.32 13.07 19.29
CA GLY A 223 6.77 12.81 19.34
C GLY A 223 7.42 12.72 17.96
N MET A 224 6.68 12.24 16.95
CA MET A 224 7.17 12.17 15.57
C MET A 224 7.29 13.56 14.92
N LYS A 225 6.43 14.52 15.27
CA LYS A 225 6.49 15.89 14.72
C LYS A 225 7.83 16.57 14.96
N ALA A 226 8.44 16.35 16.13
CA ALA A 226 9.74 16.89 16.48
C ALA A 226 10.89 16.37 15.58
N HIS A 227 10.64 15.31 14.81
CA HIS A 227 11.62 14.67 13.93
C HIS A 227 11.29 14.86 12.45
N THR A 228 10.38 15.78 12.10
CA THR A 228 10.09 16.18 10.72
C THR A 228 10.49 17.64 10.50
N ALA A 229 10.96 17.96 9.29
CA ALA A 229 11.29 19.33 8.90
C ALA A 229 10.05 20.20 8.71
N THR A 230 8.90 19.58 8.40
CA THR A 230 7.60 20.27 8.30
C THR A 230 6.99 20.59 9.66
N GLY A 231 7.48 19.99 10.75
CA GLY A 231 6.92 20.15 12.09
C GLY A 231 5.60 19.41 12.31
N GLU A 232 5.17 18.59 11.35
CA GLU A 232 3.93 17.81 11.40
C GLU A 232 4.16 16.37 10.93
N VAL A 233 3.27 15.46 11.35
CA VAL A 233 3.14 14.12 10.74
C VAL A 233 2.29 14.22 9.48
N GLY A 234 2.54 13.34 8.51
CA GLY A 234 1.74 13.31 7.28
C GLY A 234 0.30 12.89 7.58
N GLN A 235 -0.65 13.44 6.83
CA GLN A 235 -2.00 12.91 6.72
C GLN A 235 -2.07 11.84 5.63
N VAL A 236 -3.15 11.06 5.62
CA VAL A 236 -3.36 10.02 4.59
C VAL A 236 -3.35 10.66 3.20
N GLU A 237 -4.05 11.77 3.05
CA GLU A 237 -4.23 12.54 1.83
C GLU A 237 -2.88 13.03 1.27
N ASP A 238 -1.97 13.46 2.13
CA ASP A 238 -0.62 13.93 1.74
C ASP A 238 0.18 12.81 1.06
N VAL A 239 0.09 11.59 1.59
CA VAL A 239 0.85 10.44 1.08
C VAL A 239 0.16 9.82 -0.14
N VAL A 240 -1.18 9.86 -0.21
CA VAL A 240 -1.95 9.38 -1.36
C VAL A 240 -1.52 10.08 -2.66
N GLU A 241 -1.12 11.35 -2.62
CA GLU A 241 -0.57 12.05 -3.79
C GLU A 241 0.67 11.35 -4.39
N ALA A 242 1.53 10.74 -3.56
CA ALA A 242 2.68 9.99 -4.05
C ALA A 242 2.25 8.72 -4.83
N PHE A 243 1.21 8.03 -4.35
CA PHE A 243 0.60 6.92 -5.09
C PHE A 243 0.00 7.42 -6.41
N LEU A 244 -0.85 8.45 -6.37
CA LEU A 244 -1.47 9.01 -7.56
C LEU A 244 -0.43 9.44 -8.60
N TYR A 245 0.69 10.05 -8.16
CA TYR A 245 1.81 10.40 -9.05
C TYR A 245 2.32 9.18 -9.82
N VAL A 246 2.71 8.10 -9.13
CA VAL A 246 3.29 6.93 -9.81
C VAL A 246 2.28 6.14 -10.64
N LEU A 247 0.98 6.22 -10.31
CA LEU A 247 -0.07 5.67 -11.16
C LEU A 247 -0.25 6.50 -12.44
N LYS A 248 -0.22 7.84 -12.34
CA LYS A 248 -0.41 8.77 -13.46
C LYS A 248 0.80 8.89 -14.37
N ASP A 249 2.02 8.80 -13.87
CA ASP A 249 3.25 8.98 -14.64
C ASP A 249 3.66 7.68 -15.35
N LYS A 250 3.49 7.62 -16.67
CA LYS A 250 3.84 6.45 -17.49
C LYS A 250 5.33 6.31 -17.76
N ASN A 251 6.15 7.27 -17.29
CA ASN A 251 7.60 7.28 -17.47
C ASN A 251 8.37 6.81 -16.21
N VAL A 252 7.71 6.77 -15.04
CA VAL A 252 8.37 6.42 -13.78
C VAL A 252 8.35 4.92 -13.50
N THR A 253 9.52 4.32 -13.32
CA THR A 253 9.69 2.91 -12.93
C THR A 253 10.99 2.72 -12.15
N GLY A 254 11.03 1.72 -11.26
CA GLY A 254 12.20 1.33 -10.49
C GLY A 254 12.61 2.33 -9.40
N THR A 255 11.77 3.32 -9.07
CA THR A 255 12.10 4.38 -8.11
C THR A 255 11.35 4.25 -6.79
N CYS A 256 11.90 4.89 -5.77
CA CYS A 256 11.27 5.10 -4.48
C CYS A 256 10.87 6.57 -4.34
N ILE A 257 9.57 6.83 -4.13
CA ILE A 257 9.04 8.17 -3.87
C ILE A 257 8.84 8.32 -2.37
N ARG A 258 9.51 9.32 -1.79
CA ARG A 258 9.41 9.65 -0.36
C ARG A 258 8.33 10.70 -0.14
N SER A 259 7.47 10.48 0.86
CA SER A 259 6.53 11.46 1.40
C SER A 259 6.60 11.39 2.92
N ASP A 260 7.55 12.13 3.50
CA ASP A 260 8.08 11.82 4.83
C ASP A 260 8.29 13.04 5.75
N GLY A 261 7.79 14.21 5.36
CA GLY A 261 7.96 15.44 6.12
C GLY A 261 9.42 15.87 6.30
N GLY A 262 10.36 15.34 5.52
CA GLY A 262 11.79 15.65 5.64
C GLY A 262 12.50 14.93 6.79
N VAL A 263 11.97 13.80 7.27
CA VAL A 263 12.54 13.02 8.40
C VAL A 263 14.02 12.64 8.23
N PHE A 264 14.52 12.57 7.00
CA PHE A 264 15.93 12.25 6.70
C PHE A 264 16.89 13.43 6.81
N LEU A 265 16.38 14.65 7.03
CA LEU A 265 17.18 15.86 7.21
C LEU A 265 17.40 16.21 8.68
N MET A 266 16.71 15.49 9.58
CA MET A 266 16.66 15.72 11.03
C MET A 266 17.55 14.74 11.81
#